data_AF-A0A2V6RJQ8-F1
#
_entry.id   AF-A0A2V6RJQ8-F1
#
_cell.length_a   1.000
_cell.length_b   1.000
_cell.length_c   1.000
_cell.angle_alpha   90.00
_cell.angle_beta   90.00
_cell.angle_gamma   90.00
#
_symmetry.space_group_name_H-M   'P 1'
#
loop_
_entity.id
_entity.type
_entity.pdbx_description
1 polymer ?
#
loop_
_entity_poly.entity_id
_entity_poly.type
_entity_poly.pdbx_seq_one_letter_code
_entity_poly.pdbx_strand_id
1 'polypeptide(L)'
;MCGRYTQTAAFDELALRFGITVEEVPDEDLTSRYNVAPSQPVPIVVADEGGRRLVMARWGFHPGWMKSSKLAPINAKAETVATSGMFQAAVERGRCLVPASGFYEWKPVPGRKRKQPFHVKLRGGVLFGFAGLWTPPDPRTGAPPTCAIITTTANDLLAQIHDRMPVILDPDAEARWLDPRVTDPARVLPCLRPLPAEGMEAYPVSTLVSSPDSEGAQLVEPVAV
;
A
#
# COMPACT_ATOMS: atom_id res chain seq x y z
N MET A 1 1.20 -10.36 6.22
CA MET A 1 1.34 -9.95 4.80
C MET A 1 0.19 -8.99 4.61
N CYS A 2 0.48 -7.73 4.27
CA CYS A 2 -0.54 -6.69 4.23
C CYS A 2 -1.50 -6.93 3.05
N GLY A 3 -2.68 -7.50 3.35
CA GLY A 3 -3.68 -7.89 2.35
C GLY A 3 -5.01 -7.15 2.46
N ARG A 4 -5.17 -6.28 3.45
CA ARG A 4 -6.32 -5.37 3.60
C ARG A 4 -5.85 -4.03 4.13
N TYR A 5 -6.44 -2.94 3.63
CA TYR A 5 -6.17 -1.62 4.17
C TYR A 5 -7.36 -0.67 4.07
N THR A 6 -7.24 0.50 4.69
CA THR A 6 -8.25 1.57 4.63
C THR A 6 -7.70 2.75 3.83
N GLN A 7 -8.54 3.33 2.98
CA GLN A 7 -8.29 4.58 2.29
C GLN A 7 -9.58 5.38 2.39
N THR A 8 -9.66 6.22 3.40
CA THR A 8 -10.90 6.94 3.75
C THR A 8 -10.90 8.40 3.31
N ALA A 9 -9.73 8.90 2.89
CA ALA A 9 -9.53 10.29 2.49
C ALA A 9 -10.09 10.58 1.10
N ALA A 10 -10.67 11.76 0.94
CA ALA A 10 -11.10 12.29 -0.34
C ALA A 10 -9.90 12.68 -1.22
N PHE A 11 -10.17 12.95 -2.50
CA PHE A 11 -9.14 13.30 -3.47
C PHE A 11 -8.37 14.57 -3.09
N ASP A 12 -9.04 15.60 -2.60
CA ASP A 12 -8.44 16.87 -2.18
C ASP A 12 -7.49 16.69 -0.99
N GLU A 13 -7.87 15.86 0.00
CA GLU A 13 -7.01 15.49 1.12
C GLU A 13 -5.75 14.75 0.66
N LEU A 14 -5.89 13.81 -0.28
CA LEU A 14 -4.75 13.12 -0.88
C LEU A 14 -3.87 14.10 -1.67
N ALA A 15 -4.50 14.98 -2.46
CA ALA A 15 -3.77 15.92 -3.30
C ALA A 15 -2.94 16.89 -2.47
N LEU A 16 -3.53 17.41 -1.39
CA LEU A 16 -2.82 18.26 -0.43
C LEU A 16 -1.69 17.51 0.27
N ARG A 17 -1.96 16.32 0.83
CA ARG A 17 -0.97 15.54 1.60
C ARG A 17 0.22 15.08 0.77
N PHE A 18 -0.02 14.69 -0.48
CA PHE A 18 1.01 14.11 -1.35
C PHE A 18 1.54 15.08 -2.40
N GLY A 19 1.05 16.33 -2.45
CA GLY A 19 1.51 17.34 -3.40
C GLY A 19 1.20 16.96 -4.85
N ILE A 20 -0.02 16.47 -5.09
CA ILE A 20 -0.47 16.02 -6.40
C ILE A 20 -0.86 17.23 -7.24
N THR A 21 -0.30 17.32 -8.45
CA THR A 21 -0.74 18.31 -9.43
C THR A 21 -2.15 17.96 -9.88
N VAL A 22 -3.08 18.89 -9.67
CA VAL A 22 -4.47 18.76 -10.11
C VAL A 22 -4.59 19.44 -11.47
N GLU A 23 -4.24 18.73 -12.53
CA GLU A 23 -4.46 19.22 -13.90
C GLU A 23 -5.92 18.97 -14.33
N GLU A 24 -6.47 17.84 -13.93
CA GLU A 24 -7.89 17.48 -14.04
C GLU A 24 -8.30 16.84 -12.71
N VAL A 25 -9.36 17.35 -12.08
CA VAL A 25 -9.99 16.65 -10.96
C VAL A 25 -10.59 15.38 -11.56
N PRO A 26 -10.21 14.17 -11.11
CA PRO A 26 -10.87 12.96 -11.59
C PRO A 26 -12.38 13.10 -11.36
N ASP A 27 -13.20 12.76 -12.36
CA ASP A 27 -14.66 12.65 -12.17
C ASP A 27 -15.03 11.59 -11.11
N GLU A 28 -14.07 10.75 -10.74
CA GLU A 28 -14.18 9.79 -9.65
C GLU A 28 -13.99 10.47 -8.29
N ASP A 29 -15.10 10.70 -7.60
CA ASP A 29 -15.07 10.94 -6.16
C ASP A 29 -14.49 9.70 -5.46
N LEU A 30 -13.38 9.88 -4.74
CA LEU A 30 -12.74 8.80 -3.99
C LEU A 30 -13.62 8.48 -2.78
N THR A 31 -14.58 7.57 -3.00
CA THR A 31 -15.44 7.06 -1.94
C THR A 31 -14.60 6.49 -0.81
N SER A 32 -14.87 6.88 0.44
CA SER A 32 -14.16 6.33 1.59
C SER A 32 -14.29 4.80 1.67
N ARG A 33 -13.14 4.12 1.72
CA ARG A 33 -13.04 2.65 1.75
C ARG A 33 -12.40 2.18 3.04
N TYR A 34 -13.15 1.44 3.85
CA TYR A 34 -12.71 0.84 5.09
C TYR A 34 -12.25 -0.62 4.89
N ASN A 35 -12.40 -1.22 3.71
CA ASN A 35 -11.95 -2.59 3.47
C ASN A 35 -11.39 -2.82 2.06
N VAL A 36 -10.28 -2.14 1.73
CA VAL A 36 -9.63 -2.29 0.43
C VAL A 36 -8.94 -3.65 0.31
N ALA A 37 -9.20 -4.34 -0.80
CA ALA A 37 -8.80 -5.71 -1.07
C ALA A 37 -7.96 -5.85 -2.34
N PRO A 38 -7.05 -6.86 -2.40
CA PRO A 38 -6.45 -7.30 -3.64
C PRO A 38 -7.40 -7.42 -4.82
N SER A 39 -6.84 -7.22 -6.01
CA SER A 39 -7.49 -7.19 -7.31
C SER A 39 -8.42 -6.00 -7.57
N GLN A 40 -8.74 -5.19 -6.57
CA GLN A 40 -9.53 -3.97 -6.75
C GLN A 40 -8.66 -2.83 -7.28
N PRO A 41 -9.25 -1.84 -7.98
CA PRO A 41 -8.58 -0.59 -8.29
C PRO A 41 -8.32 0.20 -7.00
N VAL A 42 -7.14 0.79 -6.91
CA VAL A 42 -6.69 1.60 -5.77
C VAL A 42 -5.95 2.84 -6.26
N PRO A 43 -6.07 3.98 -5.56
CA PRO A 43 -5.27 5.15 -5.89
C PRO A 43 -3.80 4.88 -5.57
N ILE A 44 -2.92 5.26 -6.48
CA ILE A 44 -1.48 5.32 -6.27
C ILE A 44 -0.98 6.72 -6.63
N VAL A 45 0.04 7.19 -5.92
CA VAL A 45 0.75 8.41 -6.28
C VAL A 45 2.01 8.02 -7.01
N VAL A 46 2.14 8.50 -8.24
CA VAL A 46 3.33 8.33 -9.08
C VAL A 46 3.96 9.69 -9.33
N ALA A 47 5.23 9.71 -9.70
CA ALA A 47 5.91 10.94 -10.07
C ALA A 47 6.69 10.79 -11.37
N ASP A 48 6.68 11.84 -12.16
CA ASP A 48 7.47 12.03 -13.37
C ASP A 48 8.02 13.46 -13.40
N GLU A 49 8.53 13.92 -14.54
CA GLU A 49 9.08 15.27 -14.69
C GLU A 49 8.04 16.38 -14.49
N GLY A 50 6.75 16.08 -14.70
CA GLY A 50 5.63 17.01 -14.48
C GLY A 50 5.17 17.11 -13.02
N GLY A 51 5.78 16.34 -12.12
CA GLY A 51 5.42 16.32 -10.71
C GLY A 51 4.70 15.03 -10.31
N ARG A 52 3.92 15.12 -9.22
CA ARG A 52 3.21 13.96 -8.68
C ARG A 52 1.78 13.95 -9.19
N ARG A 53 1.28 12.76 -9.54
CA ARG A 53 -0.10 12.56 -10.02
C ARG A 53 -0.74 11.33 -9.41
N LEU A 54 -2.06 11.35 -9.29
CA LEU A 54 -2.86 10.21 -8.85
C LEU A 54 -3.17 9.30 -10.06
N VAL A 55 -3.07 7.99 -9.86
CA VAL A 55 -3.42 6.98 -10.85
C VAL A 55 -4.24 5.89 -10.17
N MET A 56 -5.32 5.45 -10.81
CA MET A 56 -6.02 4.24 -10.38
C MET A 56 -5.31 3.01 -10.94
N ALA A 57 -4.81 2.15 -10.07
CA ALA A 57 -4.09 0.93 -10.44
C ALA A 57 -4.74 -0.30 -9.79
N ARG A 58 -4.75 -1.42 -10.50
CA ARG A 58 -5.20 -2.69 -9.93
C ARG A 58 -4.19 -3.19 -8.90
N TRP A 59 -4.62 -3.47 -7.67
CA TRP A 59 -3.74 -4.05 -6.65
C TRP A 59 -3.47 -5.53 -6.91
N GLY A 60 -2.31 -5.83 -7.48
CA GLY A 60 -1.90 -7.14 -7.98
C GLY A 60 -0.98 -6.93 -9.16
N PHE A 61 0.33 -6.91 -8.90
CA PHE A 61 1.36 -6.46 -9.82
C PHE A 61 1.56 -7.43 -10.98
N HIS A 62 1.45 -6.93 -12.20
CA HIS A 62 1.49 -7.71 -13.42
C HIS A 62 2.33 -7.02 -14.51
N PRO A 63 3.64 -7.31 -14.60
CA PRO A 63 4.48 -6.75 -15.66
C PRO A 63 4.07 -7.30 -17.02
N GLY A 64 4.29 -6.53 -18.10
CA GLY A 64 3.77 -6.83 -19.44
C GLY A 64 4.25 -8.15 -20.06
N TRP A 65 5.32 -8.76 -19.55
CA TRP A 65 5.79 -10.08 -19.99
C TRP A 65 5.15 -11.25 -19.21
N MET A 66 4.47 -10.97 -18.10
CA MET A 66 3.80 -12.00 -17.30
C MET A 66 2.60 -12.54 -18.07
N LYS A 67 2.39 -13.85 -18.05
CA LYS A 67 1.19 -14.47 -18.63
C LYS A 67 -0.02 -14.19 -17.74
N SER A 68 -1.15 -13.82 -18.33
CA SER A 68 -2.40 -13.49 -17.61
C SER A 68 -2.95 -14.62 -16.72
N SER A 69 -2.58 -15.87 -16.98
CA SER A 69 -2.95 -17.01 -16.14
C SER A 69 -2.19 -17.10 -14.82
N LYS A 70 -1.10 -16.34 -14.64
CA LYS A 70 -0.33 -16.32 -13.40
C LYS A 70 -1.02 -15.41 -12.37
N LEU A 71 -1.01 -15.85 -11.11
CA LEU A 71 -1.49 -15.03 -10.00
C LEU A 71 -0.58 -13.82 -9.82
N ALA A 72 -1.16 -12.63 -9.91
CA ALA A 72 -0.44 -11.37 -9.72
C ALA A 72 -0.15 -11.12 -8.22
N PRO A 73 1.11 -11.00 -7.80
CA PRO A 73 1.45 -10.75 -6.40
C PRO A 73 0.99 -9.36 -5.93
N ILE A 74 0.47 -9.31 -4.71
CA ILE A 74 -0.02 -8.08 -4.09
C ILE A 74 1.05 -7.39 -3.24
N ASN A 75 2.10 -8.14 -2.85
CA ASN A 75 3.21 -7.65 -2.06
C ASN A 75 4.55 -8.00 -2.70
N ALA A 76 5.54 -7.15 -2.47
CA ALA A 76 6.95 -7.42 -2.75
C ALA A 76 7.75 -7.37 -1.43
N LYS A 77 8.80 -8.18 -1.28
CA LYS A 77 9.64 -8.20 -0.07
C LYS A 77 10.83 -7.25 -0.24
N ALA A 78 10.99 -6.29 0.65
CA ALA A 78 12.09 -5.32 0.65
C ALA A 78 13.47 -6.00 0.51
N GLU A 79 13.64 -7.16 1.16
CA GLU A 79 14.89 -7.92 1.20
C GLU A 79 15.35 -8.44 -0.17
N THR A 80 14.40 -8.67 -1.09
CA THR A 80 14.68 -9.31 -2.39
C THR A 80 14.20 -8.48 -3.56
N VAL A 81 13.62 -7.30 -3.32
CA VAL A 81 12.92 -6.55 -4.37
C VAL A 81 13.87 -6.08 -5.48
N ALA A 82 15.11 -5.72 -5.14
CA ALA A 82 16.12 -5.26 -6.10
C ALA A 82 16.79 -6.37 -6.92
N THR A 83 16.69 -7.63 -6.50
CA THR A 83 17.26 -8.78 -7.22
C THR A 83 16.19 -9.71 -7.80
N SER A 84 14.92 -9.37 -7.58
CA SER A 84 13.80 -10.12 -8.12
C SER A 84 13.65 -9.85 -9.61
N GLY A 85 13.74 -10.90 -10.44
CA GLY A 85 13.43 -10.79 -11.87
C GLY A 85 12.01 -10.29 -12.18
N MET A 86 11.12 -10.25 -11.18
CA MET A 86 9.78 -9.66 -11.31
C MET A 86 9.73 -8.17 -11.01
N PHE A 87 10.39 -7.74 -9.93
CA PHE A 87 10.22 -6.41 -9.35
C PHE A 87 11.37 -5.45 -9.61
N GLN A 88 12.57 -5.94 -9.93
CA GLN A 88 13.78 -5.12 -10.05
C GLN A 88 13.60 -3.93 -10.99
N ALA A 89 13.05 -4.15 -12.18
CA ALA A 89 12.79 -3.07 -13.14
C ALA A 89 11.82 -2.00 -12.59
N ALA A 90 10.86 -2.38 -11.76
CA ALA A 90 9.96 -1.44 -11.11
C ALA A 90 10.64 -0.71 -9.94
N VAL A 91 11.62 -1.31 -9.26
CA VAL A 91 12.43 -0.57 -8.27
C VAL A 91 13.19 0.56 -8.95
N GLU A 92 13.65 0.38 -10.19
CA GLU A 92 14.41 1.40 -10.93
C GLU A 92 13.52 2.54 -11.45
N ARG A 93 12.32 2.22 -11.96
CA ARG A 93 11.49 3.20 -12.72
C ARG A 93 9.98 3.16 -12.45
N GLY A 94 9.50 2.15 -11.72
CA GLY A 94 8.09 1.91 -11.47
C GLY A 94 7.76 2.04 -9.98
N ARG A 95 8.26 3.09 -9.32
CA ARG A 95 7.99 3.34 -7.90
C ARG A 95 6.72 4.20 -7.74
N CYS A 96 5.92 3.89 -6.74
CA CYS A 96 4.73 4.66 -6.37
C CYS A 96 4.58 4.72 -4.84
N LEU A 97 3.67 5.59 -4.38
CA LEU A 97 3.08 5.48 -3.05
C LEU A 97 1.69 4.88 -3.18
N VAL A 98 1.29 4.05 -2.22
CA VAL A 98 -0.11 3.62 -2.06
C VAL A 98 -0.67 4.32 -0.82
N PRO A 99 -1.50 5.38 -0.98
CA PRO A 99 -2.07 6.11 0.15
C PRO A 99 -2.97 5.23 1.01
N ALA A 100 -2.89 5.39 2.32
CA ALA A 100 -3.72 4.70 3.28
C ALA A 100 -3.97 5.54 4.53
N SER A 101 -5.10 5.26 5.19
CA SER A 101 -5.48 5.76 6.52
C SER A 101 -5.23 4.73 7.63
N GLY A 102 -4.91 3.49 7.26
CA GLY A 102 -4.69 2.37 8.17
C GLY A 102 -4.61 1.04 7.40
N PHE A 103 -4.23 -0.04 8.07
CA PHE A 103 -4.21 -1.39 7.51
C PHE A 103 -4.61 -2.45 8.52
N TYR A 104 -4.88 -3.66 8.02
CA TYR A 104 -5.26 -4.77 8.88
C TYR A 104 -4.23 -5.89 8.86
N GLU A 105 -4.01 -6.49 10.01
CA GLU A 105 -3.25 -7.74 10.16
C GLU A 105 -3.97 -8.70 11.11
N TRP A 106 -3.81 -10.00 10.88
CA TRP A 106 -4.55 -11.04 11.61
C TRP A 106 -3.64 -11.79 12.58
N LYS A 107 -3.86 -11.58 13.88
CA LYS A 107 -3.16 -12.26 14.97
C LYS A 107 -3.69 -13.68 15.17
N PRO A 108 -2.85 -14.73 15.08
CA PRO A 108 -3.22 -16.07 15.50
C PRO A 108 -3.62 -16.09 16.99
N VAL A 109 -4.72 -16.79 17.31
CA VAL A 109 -5.17 -16.97 18.69
C VAL A 109 -5.02 -18.46 19.05
N PRO A 110 -4.25 -18.81 20.10
CA PRO A 110 -4.08 -20.20 20.50
C PRO A 110 -5.41 -20.94 20.68
N GLY A 111 -5.52 -22.14 20.11
CA GLY A 111 -6.73 -22.96 20.18
C GLY A 111 -7.92 -22.49 19.34
N ARG A 112 -7.80 -21.39 18.58
CA ARG A 112 -8.88 -20.92 17.67
C ARG A 112 -8.46 -21.02 16.21
N LYS A 113 -9.36 -21.52 15.36
CA LYS A 113 -9.18 -21.56 13.90
C LYS A 113 -9.19 -20.16 13.28
N ARG A 114 -10.03 -19.26 13.80
CA ARG A 114 -10.14 -17.88 13.32
C ARG A 114 -9.10 -17.01 14.01
N LYS A 115 -8.40 -16.20 13.22
CA LYS A 115 -7.45 -15.20 13.71
C LYS A 115 -8.21 -13.93 14.13
N GLN A 116 -7.66 -13.19 15.09
CA GLN A 116 -8.18 -11.88 15.52
C GLN A 116 -7.62 -10.79 14.58
N PRO A 117 -8.46 -10.07 13.81
CA PRO A 117 -7.98 -8.92 13.05
C PRO A 117 -7.66 -7.75 13.98
N PHE A 118 -6.59 -7.05 13.66
CA PHE A 118 -6.20 -5.77 14.25
C PHE A 118 -6.22 -4.72 13.16
N HIS A 119 -6.78 -3.55 13.45
CA HIS A 119 -6.57 -2.36 12.64
C HIS A 119 -5.35 -1.62 13.19
N VAL A 120 -4.47 -1.22 12.29
CA VAL A 120 -3.20 -0.56 12.57
C VAL A 120 -3.17 0.76 11.82
N LYS A 121 -2.82 1.85 12.51
CA LYS A 121 -2.74 3.19 11.92
C LYS A 121 -1.64 4.01 12.55
N LEU A 122 -1.31 5.15 11.94
CA LEU A 122 -0.46 6.15 12.58
C LEU A 122 -1.26 6.91 13.63
N ARG A 123 -0.60 7.25 14.74
CA ARG A 123 -1.19 8.07 15.80
C ARG A 123 -1.68 9.40 15.24
N GLY A 124 -2.78 9.90 15.80
CA GLY A 124 -3.42 11.12 15.31
C GLY A 124 -4.22 10.94 14.01
N GLY A 125 -4.34 9.72 13.48
CA GLY A 125 -5.13 9.46 12.27
C GLY A 125 -4.51 10.02 10.99
N VAL A 126 -3.20 10.21 10.98
CA VAL A 126 -2.47 10.83 9.87
C VAL A 126 -2.44 9.89 8.66
N LEU A 127 -2.69 10.44 7.47
CA LEU A 127 -2.52 9.75 6.19
C LEU A 127 -1.05 9.47 5.89
N PHE A 128 -0.78 8.30 5.32
CA PHE A 128 0.57 7.87 4.97
C PHE A 128 0.60 7.12 3.64
N GLY A 129 1.78 7.07 3.03
CA GLY A 129 2.03 6.28 1.83
C GLY A 129 2.78 4.99 2.16
N PHE A 130 2.25 3.85 1.69
CA PHE A 130 3.09 2.67 1.57
C PHE A 130 4.08 2.84 0.41
N ALA A 131 5.32 2.34 0.58
CA ALA A 131 6.21 2.15 -0.56
C ALA A 131 5.59 1.11 -1.50
N GLY A 132 5.29 1.51 -2.73
CA GLY A 132 4.70 0.66 -3.75
C GLY A 132 5.56 0.54 -4.99
N LEU A 133 5.28 -0.50 -5.75
CA LEU A 133 5.74 -0.68 -7.12
C LEU A 133 4.54 -0.71 -8.05
N TRP A 134 4.67 -0.18 -9.25
CA TRP A 134 3.60 -0.14 -10.23
C TRP A 134 4.09 -0.40 -11.66
N THR A 135 3.14 -0.75 -12.52
CA THR A 135 3.33 -0.85 -13.97
C THR A 135 2.37 0.13 -14.66
N PRO A 136 2.82 0.84 -15.71
CA PRO A 136 1.93 1.65 -16.53
C PRO A 136 0.89 0.79 -17.25
N PRO A 137 -0.19 1.40 -17.78
CA PRO A 137 -1.11 0.68 -18.64
C PRO A 137 -0.36 0.20 -19.89
N ASP A 138 -0.73 -0.97 -20.43
CA ASP A 138 -0.14 -1.47 -21.69
C ASP A 138 -1.04 -1.03 -22.86
N PRO A 139 -0.59 -0.07 -23.69
CA PRO A 139 -1.40 0.45 -24.80
C PRO A 139 -1.65 -0.58 -25.90
N ARG A 140 -0.85 -1.66 -25.97
CA ARG A 140 -0.99 -2.69 -27.02
C ARG A 140 -2.07 -3.71 -26.68
N THR A 141 -2.28 -3.95 -25.39
CA THR A 141 -3.22 -4.97 -24.90
C THR A 141 -4.44 -4.36 -24.21
N GLY A 142 -4.40 -3.06 -23.88
CA GLY A 142 -5.41 -2.39 -23.07
C GLY A 142 -5.36 -2.80 -21.59
N ALA A 143 -4.30 -3.48 -21.14
CA ALA A 143 -4.19 -3.89 -19.74
C ALA A 143 -4.07 -2.65 -18.83
N PRO A 144 -4.81 -2.60 -17.72
CA PRO A 144 -4.79 -1.45 -16.83
C PRO A 144 -3.46 -1.36 -16.07
N PRO A 145 -3.14 -0.20 -15.47
CA PRO A 145 -2.02 -0.08 -14.55
C PRO A 145 -2.18 -1.07 -13.38
N THR A 146 -1.08 -1.59 -12.86
CA THR A 146 -1.10 -2.51 -11.70
C THR A 146 -0.09 -2.10 -10.64
N CYS A 147 -0.29 -2.52 -9.39
CA CYS A 147 0.63 -2.21 -8.30
C CYS A 147 0.81 -3.35 -7.29
N ALA A 148 1.89 -3.28 -6.50
CA ALA A 148 2.12 -4.08 -5.31
C ALA A 148 2.69 -3.21 -4.17
N ILE A 149 2.38 -3.60 -2.94
CA ILE A 149 2.88 -2.94 -1.72
C ILE A 149 4.16 -3.63 -1.26
N ILE A 150 5.23 -2.87 -1.01
CA ILE A 150 6.46 -3.41 -0.44
C ILE A 150 6.23 -3.70 1.05
N THR A 151 6.68 -4.87 1.49
CA THR A 151 6.66 -5.32 2.87
C THR A 151 8.08 -5.48 3.39
N THR A 152 8.24 -5.34 4.70
CA THR A 152 9.49 -5.51 5.44
C THR A 152 9.22 -6.31 6.73
N THR A 153 10.25 -6.57 7.53
CA THR A 153 10.09 -7.20 8.85
C THR A 153 9.19 -6.34 9.74
N ALA A 154 8.43 -6.97 10.63
CA ALA A 154 7.64 -6.22 11.60
C ALA A 154 8.53 -5.48 12.60
N ASN A 155 8.09 -4.29 13.02
CA ASN A 155 8.60 -3.62 14.22
C ASN A 155 8.01 -4.27 15.49
N ASP A 156 8.41 -3.79 16.68
CA ASP A 156 8.00 -4.38 17.96
C ASP A 156 6.48 -4.37 18.21
N LEU A 157 5.75 -3.40 17.67
CA LEU A 157 4.28 -3.36 17.76
C LEU A 157 3.67 -4.46 16.88
N LEU A 158 4.05 -4.51 15.60
CA LEU A 158 3.48 -5.43 14.63
C LEU A 158 3.93 -6.87 14.87
N ALA A 159 5.13 -7.11 15.42
CA ALA A 159 5.65 -8.45 15.70
C ALA A 159 4.75 -9.22 16.70
N GLN A 160 3.95 -8.52 17.49
CA GLN A 160 2.95 -9.11 18.38
C GLN A 160 1.69 -9.63 17.66
N ILE A 161 1.54 -9.31 16.36
CA ILE A 161 0.37 -9.59 15.51
C ILE A 161 0.79 -10.45 14.30
N HIS A 162 1.85 -10.04 13.58
CA HIS A 162 2.37 -10.68 12.37
C HIS A 162 3.88 -10.41 12.22
N ASP A 163 4.63 -11.32 11.62
CA ASP A 163 6.09 -11.20 11.38
C ASP A 163 6.49 -10.17 10.28
N ARG A 164 5.51 -9.55 9.62
CA ARG A 164 5.71 -8.63 8.49
C ARG A 164 4.81 -7.42 8.64
N MET A 165 5.27 -6.31 8.09
CA MET A 165 4.47 -5.09 7.94
C MET A 165 4.72 -4.47 6.56
N PRO A 166 3.79 -3.63 6.05
CA PRO A 166 4.09 -2.82 4.87
C PRO A 166 5.16 -1.78 5.20
N VAL A 167 5.97 -1.40 4.21
CA VAL A 167 6.90 -0.27 4.33
C VAL A 167 6.08 1.02 4.27
N ILE A 168 6.04 1.76 5.36
CA ILE A 168 5.42 3.10 5.43
C ILE A 168 6.55 4.12 5.36
N LEU A 169 6.47 5.05 4.40
CA LEU A 169 7.50 6.06 4.19
C LEU A 169 7.17 7.35 4.96
N ASP A 170 8.18 7.93 5.60
CA ASP A 170 8.11 9.31 6.08
C ASP A 170 8.22 10.30 4.90
N PRO A 171 7.84 11.59 5.07
CA PRO A 171 7.81 12.55 3.96
C PRO A 171 9.14 12.71 3.20
N ASP A 172 10.29 12.61 3.89
CA ASP A 172 11.60 12.71 3.24
C ASP A 172 11.91 11.47 2.40
N ALA A 173 11.57 10.29 2.94
CA ALA A 173 11.69 9.03 2.23
C ALA A 173 10.69 8.93 1.07
N GLU A 174 9.48 9.48 1.19
CA GLU A 174 8.49 9.62 0.10
C GLU A 174 9.09 10.42 -1.07
N ALA A 175 9.70 11.57 -0.79
CA ALA A 175 10.31 12.41 -1.81
C ALA A 175 11.44 11.68 -2.55
N ARG A 176 12.33 11.01 -1.82
CA ARG A 176 13.42 10.22 -2.42
C ARG A 176 12.90 9.01 -3.19
N TRP A 177 11.89 8.33 -2.64
CA TRP A 177 11.28 7.16 -3.26
C TRP A 177 10.59 7.52 -4.57
N LEU A 178 9.96 8.67 -4.66
CA LEU A 178 9.28 9.10 -5.89
C LEU A 178 10.19 9.81 -6.90
N ASP A 179 11.40 10.24 -6.55
CA ASP A 179 12.25 11.01 -7.47
C ASP A 179 12.59 10.21 -8.75
N PRO A 180 12.09 10.61 -9.94
CA PRO A 180 12.29 9.86 -11.18
C PRO A 180 13.75 9.89 -11.67
N ARG A 181 14.56 10.83 -11.16
CA ARG A 181 15.99 10.95 -11.49
C ARG A 181 16.83 9.92 -10.73
N VAL A 182 16.30 9.32 -9.67
CA VAL A 182 16.97 8.28 -8.90
C VAL A 182 16.65 6.92 -9.53
N THR A 183 17.53 6.43 -10.41
CA THR A 183 17.33 5.12 -11.07
C THR A 183 18.14 3.99 -10.43
N ASP A 184 19.18 4.31 -9.67
CA ASP A 184 19.99 3.33 -8.94
C ASP A 184 19.22 2.80 -7.71
N PRO A 185 18.85 1.51 -7.66
CA PRO A 185 18.16 0.92 -6.51
C PRO A 185 18.88 1.17 -5.19
N ALA A 186 20.22 1.18 -5.16
CA ALA A 186 20.98 1.36 -3.93
C ALA A 186 20.68 2.68 -3.21
N ARG A 187 20.19 3.69 -3.94
CA ARG A 187 19.81 5.01 -3.41
C ARG A 187 18.44 5.01 -2.71
N VAL A 188 17.56 4.07 -3.03
CA VAL A 188 16.19 4.00 -2.52
C VAL A 188 15.94 2.82 -1.58
N LEU A 189 16.75 1.76 -1.66
CA LEU A 189 16.66 0.60 -0.76
C LEU A 189 16.75 0.97 0.74
N PRO A 190 17.57 1.94 1.19
CA PRO A 190 17.59 2.36 2.59
C PRO A 190 16.25 2.92 3.11
N CYS A 191 15.35 3.35 2.21
CA CYS A 191 14.00 3.78 2.59
C CYS A 191 13.11 2.59 2.98
N LEU A 192 13.43 1.36 2.55
CA LEU A 192 12.59 0.17 2.69
C LEU A 192 12.76 -0.55 4.04
N ARG A 193 12.62 0.22 5.12
CA ARG A 193 12.80 -0.25 6.50
C ARG A 193 11.48 -0.20 7.29
N PRO A 194 11.35 -0.94 8.40
CA PRO A 194 10.18 -0.85 9.26
C PRO A 194 10.06 0.57 9.82
N LEU A 195 8.83 1.12 9.84
CA LEU A 195 8.56 2.36 10.54
C LEU A 195 8.68 2.12 12.06
N PRO A 196 9.24 3.05 12.85
CA PRO A 196 9.29 2.92 14.31
C PRO A 196 7.90 2.76 14.94
N ALA A 197 7.82 1.97 16.02
CA ALA A 197 6.55 1.57 16.64
C ALA A 197 5.87 2.73 17.39
N GLU A 198 6.63 3.71 17.86
CA GLU A 198 6.18 4.80 18.72
C GLU A 198 5.10 5.65 18.06
N GLY A 199 5.19 5.84 16.74
CA GLY A 199 4.23 6.60 15.93
C GLY A 199 2.99 5.82 15.50
N MET A 200 2.87 4.55 15.90
CA MET A 200 1.81 3.66 15.47
C MET A 200 0.92 3.23 16.63
N GLU A 201 -0.31 2.85 16.30
CA GLU A 201 -1.22 2.16 17.21
C GLU A 201 -1.93 1.02 16.51
N ALA A 202 -2.20 -0.04 17.26
CA ALA A 202 -2.91 -1.22 16.79
C ALA A 202 -3.94 -1.63 17.84
N TYR A 203 -5.16 -1.92 17.39
CA TYR A 203 -6.24 -2.37 18.27
C TYR A 203 -7.10 -3.42 17.55
N PRO A 204 -7.69 -4.37 18.31
CA PRO A 204 -8.50 -5.41 17.71
C PRO A 204 -9.81 -4.86 17.14
N VAL A 205 -10.26 -5.43 16.03
CA VAL A 205 -11.52 -5.08 15.36
C VAL A 205 -12.38 -6.30 15.10
N SER A 206 -13.61 -6.10 14.61
CA SER A 206 -14.53 -7.18 14.30
C SER A 206 -14.01 -8.11 13.20
N THR A 207 -14.35 -9.41 13.28
CA THR A 207 -14.01 -10.38 12.23
C THR A 207 -14.70 -10.11 10.89
N LEU A 208 -15.71 -9.23 10.85
CA LEU A 208 -16.43 -8.83 9.63
C LEU A 208 -15.47 -8.40 8.51
N VAL A 209 -14.37 -7.71 8.83
CA VAL A 209 -13.35 -7.27 7.87
C VAL A 209 -12.70 -8.42 7.07
N SER A 210 -12.80 -9.66 7.56
CA SER A 210 -12.26 -10.83 6.85
C SER A 210 -13.03 -11.15 5.56
N SER A 211 -14.28 -10.66 5.44
CA SER A 211 -15.02 -10.71 4.18
C SER A 211 -14.67 -9.49 3.32
N PRO A 212 -14.19 -9.66 2.06
CA PRO A 212 -13.88 -8.53 1.19
C PRO A 212 -15.12 -7.72 0.77
N ASP A 213 -16.32 -8.27 0.95
CA ASP A 213 -17.59 -7.61 0.61
C ASP A 213 -18.14 -6.75 1.76
N SER A 214 -17.54 -6.83 2.95
CA SER A 214 -17.90 -5.98 4.07
C SER A 214 -17.25 -4.61 3.92
N GLU A 215 -18.02 -3.55 4.11
CA GLU A 215 -17.57 -2.16 4.01
C GLU A 215 -18.23 -1.29 5.09
N GLY A 216 -17.61 -0.17 5.46
CA GLY A 216 -18.15 0.83 6.39
C GLY A 216 -17.33 1.05 7.66
N ALA A 217 -17.61 2.19 8.32
CA ALA A 217 -16.85 2.68 9.47
C ALA A 217 -16.82 1.72 10.67
N GLN A 218 -17.84 0.88 10.83
CA GLN A 218 -17.91 -0.15 11.86
C GLN A 218 -16.76 -1.17 11.79
N LEU A 219 -16.07 -1.28 10.65
CA LEU A 219 -14.93 -2.21 10.48
C LEU A 219 -13.66 -1.74 11.18
N VAL A 220 -13.55 -0.43 11.47
CA VAL A 220 -12.41 0.15 12.19
C VAL A 220 -12.73 0.48 13.65
N GLU A 221 -13.91 0.10 14.13
CA GLU A 221 -14.30 0.26 15.53
C GLU A 221 -13.59 -0.80 16.40
N PRO A 222 -12.98 -0.39 17.53
CA PRO A 222 -12.36 -1.33 18.46
C PRO A 222 -13.37 -2.31 19.04
N VAL A 223 -12.96 -3.57 19.23
CA VAL A 223 -13.76 -4.59 19.93
C VAL A 223 -13.06 -5.07 21.19
N ALA A 224 -13.82 -5.54 22.16
CA ALA A 224 -13.26 -6.31 23.28
C ALA A 224 -12.83 -7.71 22.79
N VAL A 225 -11.68 -8.19 23.27
CA VAL A 225 -11.11 -9.51 22.90
C VAL A 225 -10.86 -10.35 24.13
#